data_AF-A0A0G4NB45-F1
#
_entry.id   AF-A0A0G4NB45-F1
#
_cell.length_a   1.000
_cell.length_b   1.000
_cell.length_c   1.000
_cell.angle_alpha   90.00
_cell.angle_beta   90.00
_cell.angle_gamma   90.00
#
_symmetry.space_group_name_H-M   'P 1'
#
loop_
_entity.id
_entity.type
_entity.pdbx_description
1 polymer ?
#
loop_
_entity_poly.entity_id
_entity_poly.type
_entity_poly.pdbx_seq_one_letter_code
_entity_poly.pdbx_strand_id
1 'polypeptide(L)'
;EDDSDTTEISLVYANRSEGDILLRRELEAFARRYPVNLKLHYLVDKAEDGWQYGTGFVTKDVIRERLPAPAPDTKIMLGWRL
;
A
#
# COMPACT_ATOMS: atom_id res chain seq x y z
N GLU A 1 1.65 2.14 21.84
CA GLU A 1 1.81 3.02 20.67
C GLU A 1 2.23 4.37 21.22
N ASP A 2 3.22 5.01 20.60
CA ASP A 2 3.73 6.30 21.06
C ASP A 2 3.00 7.41 20.31
N ASP A 3 2.23 8.24 21.01
CA ASP A 3 1.39 9.28 20.39
C ASP A 3 2.23 10.39 19.72
N SER A 4 3.55 10.40 19.92
CA SER A 4 4.49 11.30 19.22
C SER A 4 5.06 10.74 17.91
N ASP A 5 4.76 9.49 17.54
CA ASP A 5 5.27 8.92 16.29
C ASP A 5 4.48 9.45 15.08
N THR A 6 5.06 10.43 14.39
CA THR A 6 4.50 11.05 13.19
C THR A 6 4.91 10.34 11.91
N THR A 7 5.43 9.11 11.97
CA THR A 7 5.89 8.39 10.77
C THR A 7 4.71 8.17 9.83
N GLU A 8 4.86 8.63 8.58
CA GLU A 8 3.95 8.35 7.48
C GLU A 8 4.47 7.17 6.66
N ILE A 9 3.61 6.19 6.43
CA ILE A 9 3.89 4.96 5.71
C ILE A 9 2.94 4.89 4.52
N SER A 10 3.52 4.84 3.31
CA SER A 10 2.79 4.48 2.10
C SER A 10 3.06 3.02 1.74
N LEU A 11 2.02 2.19 1.73
CA LEU A 11 2.11 0.78 1.33
C LEU A 11 1.43 0.58 -0.02
N VAL A 12 2.22 0.24 -1.04
CA VAL A 12 1.74 -0.25 -2.34
C VAL A 12 1.85 -1.77 -2.33
N TYR A 13 0.72 -2.46 -2.26
CA TYR A 13 0.70 -3.92 -2.15
C TYR A 13 0.10 -4.54 -3.42
N ALA A 14 0.96 -5.19 -4.19
CA ALA A 14 0.62 -5.82 -5.47
C ALA A 14 0.50 -7.34 -5.32
N ASN A 15 -0.64 -7.89 -5.71
CA ASN A 15 -0.96 -9.32 -5.61
C ASN A 15 -1.53 -9.82 -6.94
N ARG A 16 -1.70 -11.14 -7.08
CA ARG A 16 -2.26 -11.73 -8.30
C ARG A 16 -3.78 -11.58 -8.37
N SER A 17 -4.47 -11.84 -7.26
CA SER A 17 -5.90 -11.64 -7.11
C SER A 17 -6.23 -11.02 -5.76
N GLU A 18 -7.46 -10.57 -5.58
CA GLU A 18 -7.97 -9.99 -4.33
C GLU A 18 -7.85 -10.97 -3.14
N GLY A 19 -8.06 -12.27 -3.39
CA GLY A 19 -7.94 -13.33 -2.38
C GLY A 19 -6.50 -13.64 -1.94
N ASP A 20 -5.50 -13.23 -2.73
CA ASP A 20 -4.08 -13.42 -2.39
C ASP A 20 -3.53 -12.32 -1.48
N ILE A 21 -4.32 -11.28 -1.19
CA ILE A 21 -3.91 -10.17 -0.33
C ILE A 21 -3.93 -10.64 1.13
N LEU A 22 -2.74 -10.87 1.66
CA LEU A 22 -2.58 -11.29 3.05
C LEU A 22 -2.93 -10.16 4.01
N LEU A 23 -3.61 -10.52 5.10
CA LEU A 23 -3.96 -9.62 6.20
C LEU A 23 -4.72 -8.37 5.75
N ARG A 24 -5.50 -8.47 4.65
CA ARG A 24 -6.21 -7.32 4.09
C ARG A 24 -7.11 -6.64 5.11
N ARG A 25 -7.88 -7.42 5.89
CA ARG A 25 -8.85 -6.89 6.85
C ARG A 25 -8.15 -6.11 7.96
N GLU A 26 -7.02 -6.61 8.41
CA GLU A 26 -6.16 -6.02 9.43
C GLU A 26 -5.51 -4.73 8.91
N LEU A 27 -4.98 -4.74 7.68
CA LEU A 27 -4.41 -3.57 7.02
C LEU A 27 -5.45 -2.47 6.83
N GLU A 28 -6.66 -2.81 6.37
CA GLU A 28 -7.76 -1.85 6.24
C GLU A 28 -8.24 -1.33 7.60
N ALA A 29 -8.31 -2.19 8.62
CA ALA A 29 -8.63 -1.76 9.98
C ALA A 29 -7.58 -0.78 10.52
N PHE A 30 -6.30 -1.04 10.26
CA PHE A 30 -5.20 -0.18 10.65
C PHE A 30 -5.22 1.16 9.89
N ALA A 31 -5.44 1.14 8.58
CA ALA A 31 -5.58 2.35 7.77
C ALA A 31 -6.79 3.20 8.20
N ARG A 32 -7.91 2.58 8.61
CA ARG A 32 -9.05 3.29 9.19
C ARG A 32 -8.74 3.89 10.56
N ARG A 33 -7.92 3.22 11.36
CA ARG A 33 -7.52 3.69 12.69
C ARG A 33 -6.48 4.81 12.62
N TYR A 34 -5.58 4.77 11.63
CA TYR A 34 -4.50 5.73 11.44
C TYR A 34 -4.47 6.25 9.99
N PRO A 35 -5.48 7.01 9.55
CA PRO A 35 -5.61 7.43 8.15
C PRO A 35 -4.54 8.42 7.71
N VAL A 36 -3.91 9.12 8.67
CA VAL A 36 -2.80 10.06 8.39
C VAL A 36 -1.48 9.30 8.25
N ASN A 37 -1.25 8.30 9.12
CA ASN A 37 0.01 7.57 9.15
C ASN A 37 0.10 6.43 8.13
N LEU A 38 -1.01 5.76 7.77
CA LEU A 38 -0.98 4.65 6.82
C LEU A 38 -1.82 4.95 5.57
N LYS A 39 -1.13 5.13 4.45
CA LYS A 39 -1.72 5.26 3.11
C LYS A 39 -1.59 3.92 2.39
N LEU A 40 -2.73 3.31 2.05
CA LEU A 40 -2.79 1.95 1.55
C LEU A 40 -3.30 1.91 0.11
N HIS A 41 -2.54 1.27 -0.77
CA HIS A 41 -2.86 1.14 -2.19
C HIS A 41 -2.67 -0.31 -2.64
N TYR A 42 -3.75 -0.91 -3.14
CA TYR A 42 -3.71 -2.28 -3.66
C TYR A 42 -3.62 -2.29 -5.18
N LEU A 43 -2.85 -3.22 -5.70
CA LEU A 43 -2.86 -3.60 -7.12
C LEU A 43 -3.08 -5.10 -7.25
N VAL A 44 -3.97 -5.50 -8.18
CA VAL A 44 -4.17 -6.91 -8.50
C VAL A 44 -4.05 -7.15 -9.99
N ASP A 45 -3.40 -8.23 -10.40
CA ASP A 45 -3.29 -8.60 -11.83
C ASP A 45 -4.66 -9.04 -12.38
N LYS A 46 -5.40 -9.84 -11.60
CA LYS A 46 -6.74 -10.33 -11.92
C LYS A 46 -7.75 -9.67 -10.98
N ALA A 47 -8.33 -8.56 -11.43
CA ALA A 47 -9.42 -7.91 -10.72
C ALA A 47 -10.74 -8.66 -10.95
N GLU A 48 -11.51 -8.82 -9.87
CA GLU A 48 -12.89 -9.30 -9.92
C GLU A 48 -13.86 -8.13 -10.10
N ASP A 49 -15.12 -8.45 -10.41
CA ASP A 49 -16.17 -7.43 -10.56
C ASP A 49 -16.36 -6.66 -9.24
N GLY A 50 -16.19 -5.33 -9.31
CA GLY A 50 -16.31 -4.45 -8.14
C GLY A 50 -14.98 -4.05 -7.49
N TRP A 51 -13.83 -4.42 -8.07
CA TRP A 51 -12.52 -3.95 -7.61
C TRP A 51 -12.39 -2.42 -7.67
N GLN A 52 -12.05 -1.80 -6.55
CA GLN A 52 -12.03 -0.34 -6.41
C GLN A 52 -10.62 0.28 -6.48
N TYR A 53 -9.58 -0.57 -6.57
CA TYR A 53 -8.18 -0.12 -6.56
C TYR A 53 -7.51 -0.34 -7.92
N GLY A 54 -6.17 -0.31 -7.96
CA GLY A 54 -5.41 -0.45 -9.20
C GLY A 54 -5.43 -1.89 -9.72
N THR A 55 -5.33 -2.04 -11.05
CA THR A 55 -5.23 -3.35 -11.71
C THR A 55 -3.92 -3.42 -12.48
N GLY A 56 -3.26 -4.59 -12.49
CA GLY A 56 -2.00 -4.85 -13.17
C GLY A 56 -0.76 -4.69 -12.27
N PHE A 57 0.35 -4.29 -12.88
CA PHE A 57 1.66 -4.23 -12.23
C PHE A 57 1.97 -2.85 -11.63
N VAL A 58 2.91 -2.82 -10.70
CA VAL A 58 3.46 -1.56 -10.18
C VAL A 58 4.23 -0.85 -11.30
N THR A 59 3.72 0.29 -11.77
CA THR A 59 4.37 1.14 -12.78
C THR A 59 5.08 2.33 -12.14
N LYS A 60 5.88 3.05 -12.95
CA LYS A 60 6.53 4.29 -12.53
C LYS A 60 5.51 5.34 -12.07
N ASP A 61 4.36 5.41 -12.73
CA ASP A 61 3.32 6.38 -12.40
C ASP A 61 2.66 6.06 -11.06
N VAL A 62 2.36 4.78 -10.81
CA VAL A 62 1.87 4.30 -9.50
C VAL A 62 2.85 4.66 -8.39
N ILE A 63 4.15 4.43 -8.59
CA ILE A 63 5.17 4.78 -7.61
C ILE A 63 5.18 6.28 -7.35
N ARG A 64 5.16 7.11 -8.41
CA ARG A 64 5.18 8.57 -8.29
C ARG A 64 3.94 9.12 -7.58
N GLU A 65 2.77 8.53 -7.82
CA GLU A 65 1.51 8.99 -7.24
C GLU A 65 1.31 8.53 -5.79
N ARG A 66 1.80 7.33 -5.44
CA ARG A 66 1.43 6.65 -4.18
C ARG A 66 2.56 6.61 -3.15
N LEU A 67 3.81 6.69 -3.56
CA LEU A 67 4.96 6.75 -2.64
C LEU A 67 5.40 8.19 -2.40
N PRO A 68 5.97 8.49 -1.22
CA PRO A 68 6.52 9.80 -0.92
C PRO A 68 7.65 10.17 -1.90
N ALA A 69 7.84 11.46 -2.09
CA ALA A 69 8.95 11.97 -2.88
C ALA A 69 10.29 11.55 -2.24
N PRO A 70 11.34 11.34 -3.05
CA PRO A 70 12.67 11.07 -2.53
C PRO A 70 13.15 12.26 -1.69
N ALA A 71 13.46 11.99 -0.42
CA ALA A 71 13.99 12.95 0.53
C ALA A 71 15.01 12.23 1.44
N PRO A 72 15.91 12.96 2.14
CA PRO A 72 16.95 12.36 2.98
C PRO A 72 16.42 11.44 4.11
N ASP A 73 15.21 11.71 4.56
CA ASP A 73 14.47 11.00 5.61
C ASP A 73 13.50 9.94 5.05
N THR A 74 13.27 9.92 3.74
CA THR A 74 12.44 8.91 3.08
C THR A 74 13.21 7.59 2.94
N LYS A 75 12.62 6.50 3.44
CA LYS A 75 13.11 5.14 3.20
C LYS A 75 12.10 4.38 2.35
N ILE A 76 12.57 3.77 1.27
CA ILE A 76 11.78 2.86 0.43
C ILE A 76 12.24 1.44 0.70
N MET A 77 11.31 0.57 1.11
CA MET A 77 11.55 -0.85 1.28
C MET A 77 10.82 -1.62 0.20
N LEU A 78 11.52 -2.59 -0.41
CA LEU A 78 10.98 -3.46 -1.44
C LEU A 78 11.05 -4.90 -0.93
N GLY A 79 9.94 -5.60 -1.00
CA GLY A 79 9.84 -7.02 -0.67
C GLY A 79 9.19 -7.77 -1.81
N TRP A 80 9.84 -8.84 -2.26
CA TRP A 80 9.25 -9.80 -3.20
C TRP A 80 9.03 -11.12 -2.47
N ARG A 81 7.83 -11.66 -2.56
CA ARG A 81 7.54 -13.01 -2.08
C ARG A 81 7.62 -13.96 -3.29
N LEU A 82 8.59 -14.89 -3.24
CA LEU A 82 8.72 -16.01 -4.18
C LEU A 82 7.49 -16.94 -4.11
#